data_AF-A0A7Z9RDE2-F1
#
_entry.id   AF-A0A7Z9RDE2-F1
#
_cell.length_a   1.000
_cell.length_b   1.000
_cell.length_c   1.000
_cell.angle_alpha   90.00
_cell.angle_beta   90.00
_cell.angle_gamma   90.00
#
_symmetry.space_group_name_H-M   'P 1'
#
loop_
_entity.id
_entity.type
_entity.pdbx_description
1 polymer ?
#
loop_
_entity_poly.entity_id
_entity_poly.type
_entity_poly.pdbx_seq_one_letter_code
_entity_poly.pdbx_strand_id
1 'polypeptide(L)'
;MNVEGKLQQAISLYQAGQLQQVEQICQQILRDFPQYAKALHLLGVIACQVEEYKIATDLISQAVEIDSNQSQPKFAEMYNNLGNALLGQGRLEESIQAYQQAIHIHPQFAEVHNSQAMH
;
A
#
# COMPACT_ATOMS: atom_id res chain seq x y z
N MET A 1 8.92 18.06 14.41
CA MET A 1 7.76 17.36 13.81
C MET A 1 7.92 15.87 14.09
N ASN A 2 6.93 15.23 14.70
CA ASN A 2 6.96 13.79 15.00
C ASN A 2 6.71 12.96 13.72
N VAL A 3 6.95 11.64 13.80
CA VAL A 3 6.77 10.72 12.67
C VAL A 3 5.33 10.74 12.13
N GLU A 4 4.33 10.87 13.00
CA GLU A 4 2.93 10.93 12.59
C GLU A 4 2.60 12.21 11.83
N GLY A 5 3.13 13.36 12.24
CA GLY A 5 3.01 14.60 11.49
C GLY A 5 3.65 14.52 10.12
N LYS A 6 4.86 13.95 10.02
CA LYS A 6 5.52 13.68 8.73
C LYS A 6 4.67 12.79 7.83
N LEU A 7 4.09 11.73 8.39
CA LEU A 7 3.20 10.85 7.64
C LEU A 7 1.95 11.58 7.14
N GLN A 8 1.31 12.40 7.98
CA GLN A 8 0.13 13.18 7.56
C GLN A 8 0.48 14.15 6.42
N GLN A 9 1.63 14.81 6.49
CA GLN A 9 2.12 15.65 5.41
C GLN A 9 2.33 14.84 4.11
N ALA A 10 2.96 13.66 4.21
CA ALA A 10 3.16 12.76 3.08
C ALA A 10 1.83 12.36 2.42
N ILE A 11 0.79 12.06 3.22
CA ILE A 11 -0.56 11.73 2.72
C ILE A 11 -1.20 12.93 2.03
N SER A 12 -1.09 14.14 2.58
CA SER A 12 -1.62 15.35 1.91
C SER A 12 -0.93 15.63 0.57
N LEU A 13 0.39 15.42 0.50
CA LEU A 13 1.15 15.55 -0.74
C LEU A 13 0.77 14.49 -1.77
N TYR A 14 0.50 13.26 -1.31
CA TYR A 14 -0.01 12.18 -2.15
C TYR A 14 -1.35 12.54 -2.79
N GLN A 15 -2.29 13.06 -1.99
CA GLN A 15 -3.58 13.55 -2.47
C GLN A 15 -3.44 14.72 -3.47
N ALA A 16 -2.38 15.52 -3.32
CA ALA A 16 -2.05 16.60 -4.24
C ALA A 16 -1.25 16.14 -5.49
N GLY A 17 -0.98 14.84 -5.65
CA GLY A 17 -0.21 14.28 -6.76
C GLY A 17 1.29 14.59 -6.72
N GLN A 18 1.82 15.09 -5.62
CA GLN A 18 3.22 15.52 -5.48
C GLN A 18 4.14 14.34 -5.12
N LEU A 19 4.16 13.31 -5.97
CA LEU A 19 4.77 12.00 -5.68
C LEU A 19 6.24 12.07 -5.24
N GLN A 20 7.06 12.93 -5.87
CA GLN A 20 8.46 13.11 -5.45
C GLN A 20 8.61 13.59 -4.01
N GLN A 21 7.75 14.51 -3.56
CA GLN A 21 7.82 15.01 -2.18
C GLN A 21 7.34 13.96 -1.18
N VAL A 22 6.36 13.13 -1.58
CA VAL A 22 5.92 12.01 -0.74
C VAL A 22 7.08 11.02 -0.54
N GLU A 23 7.77 10.66 -1.63
CA GLU A 23 8.94 9.78 -1.57
C GLU A 23 10.01 10.32 -0.62
N GLN A 24 10.36 11.61 -0.74
CA GLN A 24 11.34 12.25 0.15
C GLN A 24 10.95 12.16 1.63
N ILE A 25 9.69 12.42 1.95
CA ILE A 25 9.22 12.35 3.34
C ILE A 25 9.20 10.90 3.84
N CYS A 26 8.71 9.96 3.03
CA CYS A 26 8.73 8.54 3.37
C CYS A 26 10.15 8.03 3.62
N GLN A 27 11.12 8.37 2.76
CA GLN A 27 12.53 8.02 2.95
C GLN A 27 13.11 8.61 4.24
N GLN A 28 12.75 9.86 4.58
CA GLN A 28 13.15 10.44 5.87
C GLN A 28 12.54 9.70 7.06
N ILE A 29 11.26 9.32 6.98
CA ILE A 29 10.61 8.52 8.03
C ILE A 29 11.33 7.18 8.18
N LEU A 30 11.61 6.49 7.08
CA LEU A 30 12.24 5.16 7.09
C LEU A 30 13.71 5.19 7.51
N ARG A 31 14.39 6.33 7.34
CA ARG A 31 15.74 6.52 7.89
C ARG A 31 15.74 6.50 9.42
N ASP A 32 14.74 7.14 10.03
CA ASP A 32 14.60 7.23 11.48
C ASP A 32 13.90 5.98 12.05
N PHE A 33 12.95 5.41 11.30
CA PHE A 33 12.10 4.28 11.68
C PHE A 33 12.00 3.28 10.51
N PRO A 34 13.00 2.40 10.31
CA PRO A 34 13.07 1.49 9.16
C PRO A 34 11.87 0.54 9.03
N GLN A 35 11.23 0.20 10.14
CA GLN A 35 10.08 -0.69 10.20
C GLN A 35 8.76 0.08 10.39
N TYR A 36 8.62 1.27 9.82
CA TYR A 36 7.39 2.03 9.90
C TYR A 36 6.42 1.65 8.78
N ALA A 37 5.54 0.67 9.05
CA ALA A 37 4.63 0.05 8.08
C ALA A 37 3.85 1.04 7.22
N LYS A 38 3.33 2.13 7.81
CA LYS A 38 2.55 3.15 7.07
C LYS A 38 3.38 3.89 6.02
N ALA A 39 4.66 4.15 6.28
CA ALA A 39 5.53 4.81 5.28
C ALA A 39 5.99 3.83 4.19
N LEU A 40 6.27 2.57 4.56
CA LEU A 40 6.56 1.51 3.59
C LEU A 40 5.39 1.29 2.63
N HIS A 41 4.18 1.18 3.16
CA HIS A 41 2.97 1.01 2.36
C HIS A 41 2.73 2.19 1.42
N LEU A 42 2.81 3.44 1.91
CA LEU A 42 2.63 4.62 1.07
C LEU A 42 3.69 4.72 -0.04
N LEU A 43 4.96 4.38 0.26
CA LEU A 43 6.02 4.35 -0.74
C LEU A 43 5.78 3.24 -1.78
N GLY A 44 5.29 2.08 -1.35
CA GLY A 44 4.90 0.99 -2.25
C GLY A 44 3.73 1.35 -3.16
N VAL A 45 2.73 2.09 -2.66
CA VAL A 45 1.60 2.60 -3.47
C VAL A 45 2.09 3.57 -4.55
N ILE A 46 3.08 4.42 -4.23
CA ILE A 46 3.70 5.32 -5.20
C ILE A 46 4.50 4.53 -6.24
N ALA A 47 5.29 3.55 -5.80
CA ALA A 47 6.02 2.67 -6.70
C ALA A 47 5.08 1.97 -7.70
N CYS A 48 3.89 1.55 -7.26
CA CYS A 48 2.84 1.01 -8.13
C CYS A 48 2.37 2.02 -9.20
N GLN A 49 2.20 3.30 -8.84
CA GLN A 49 1.76 4.35 -9.78
C GLN A 49 2.80 4.70 -10.83
N VAL A 50 4.08 4.51 -10.52
CA VAL A 50 5.18 4.71 -11.47
C VAL A 50 5.63 3.41 -12.13
N GLU A 51 4.81 2.36 -12.02
CA GLU A 51 5.01 1.03 -12.64
C GLU A 51 6.28 0.29 -12.18
N GLU A 52 6.87 0.72 -11.06
CA GLU A 52 7.97 0.04 -10.38
C GLU A 52 7.44 -1.10 -9.51
N TYR A 53 6.74 -2.03 -10.15
CA TYR A 53 5.94 -3.04 -9.47
C TYR A 53 6.75 -3.94 -8.54
N LYS A 54 8.02 -4.20 -8.87
CA LYS A 54 8.92 -5.00 -8.02
C LYS A 54 9.20 -4.31 -6.69
N ILE A 55 9.52 -3.01 -6.75
CA ILE A 55 9.73 -2.19 -5.56
C ILE A 55 8.42 -2.12 -4.75
N ALA A 56 7.29 -1.96 -5.43
CA ALA A 56 5.99 -1.95 -4.79
C ALA A 56 5.70 -3.24 -4.01
N THR A 57 5.92 -4.42 -4.61
CA THR A 57 5.68 -5.70 -3.91
C THR A 57 6.58 -5.87 -2.70
N ASP A 58 7.87 -5.49 -2.80
CA ASP A 58 8.82 -5.65 -1.71
C ASP A 58 8.45 -4.75 -0.52
N LEU A 59 8.08 -3.49 -0.79
CA LEU A 59 7.69 -2.53 0.25
C LEU A 59 6.37 -2.88 0.91
N ILE A 60 5.36 -3.28 0.12
CA ILE A 60 4.04 -3.61 0.64
C ILE A 60 4.08 -4.92 1.43
N SER A 61 4.83 -5.92 0.96
CA SER A 61 5.01 -7.18 1.71
C SER A 61 5.67 -6.93 3.06
N GLN A 62 6.72 -6.10 3.11
CA GLN A 62 7.33 -5.71 4.39
C GLN A 62 6.34 -4.97 5.30
N ALA A 63 5.52 -4.07 4.77
CA ALA A 63 4.51 -3.38 5.57
C ALA A 63 3.49 -4.34 6.18
N VAL A 64 3.05 -5.34 5.41
CA VAL A 64 2.14 -6.41 5.84
C VAL A 64 2.77 -7.29 6.93
N GLU A 65 4.05 -7.64 6.79
CA GLU A 65 4.76 -8.44 7.80
C GLU A 65 4.94 -7.70 9.13
N ILE A 66 5.17 -6.39 9.08
CA ILE A 66 5.36 -5.55 10.27
C ILE A 66 4.03 -5.33 11.00
N ASP A 67 2.96 -5.05 10.26
CA ASP A 67 1.65 -4.81 10.88
C ASP A 67 0.98 -6.14 11.24
N SER A 68 1.24 -6.60 12.47
CA SER A 68 0.74 -7.90 12.94
C SER A 68 -0.77 -7.95 13.18
N ASN A 69 -1.49 -6.83 13.01
CA ASN A 69 -2.92 -6.74 13.30
C ASN A 69 -3.77 -6.96 12.03
N GLN A 70 -3.85 -8.22 11.61
CA GLN A 70 -4.46 -8.61 10.35
C GLN A 70 -5.98 -8.38 10.26
N SER A 71 -6.64 -8.00 11.36
CA SER A 71 -8.10 -7.84 11.40
C SER A 71 -8.59 -6.41 11.12
N GLN A 72 -7.70 -5.46 10.85
CA GLN A 72 -8.12 -4.07 10.58
C GLN A 72 -8.45 -3.86 9.10
N PRO A 73 -9.46 -3.02 8.77
CA PRO A 73 -9.77 -2.66 7.37
C PRO A 73 -8.59 -2.08 6.59
N LYS A 74 -7.66 -1.39 7.28
CA LYS A 74 -6.42 -0.87 6.67
C LYS A 74 -5.48 -1.96 6.18
N PHE A 75 -5.54 -3.15 6.78
CA PHE A 75 -4.73 -4.30 6.38
C PHE A 75 -5.25 -4.90 5.07
N ALA A 76 -6.58 -4.89 4.86
CA ALA A 76 -7.18 -5.25 3.58
C ALA A 76 -6.69 -4.34 2.43
N GLU A 77 -6.54 -3.04 2.70
CA GLU A 77 -6.01 -2.08 1.71
C GLU A 77 -4.56 -2.42 1.31
N MET A 78 -3.72 -2.86 2.25
CA MET A 78 -2.34 -3.29 1.95
C MET A 78 -2.34 -4.51 1.02
N TYR A 79 -3.15 -5.53 1.30
CA TYR A 79 -3.27 -6.70 0.44
C TYR A 79 -3.84 -6.38 -0.93
N ASN A 80 -4.81 -5.47 -1.02
CA ASN A 80 -5.35 -5.02 -2.30
C ASN A 80 -4.25 -4.35 -3.16
N ASN A 81 -3.44 -3.48 -2.54
CA ASN A 81 -2.33 -2.84 -3.23
C ASN A 81 -1.21 -3.82 -3.61
N LEU A 82 -0.96 -4.85 -2.78
CA LEU A 82 -0.07 -5.95 -3.12
C LEU A 82 -0.58 -6.73 -4.34
N GLY A 83 -1.88 -7.01 -4.38
CA GLY A 83 -2.54 -7.64 -5.52
C GLY A 83 -2.35 -6.86 -6.81
N ASN A 84 -2.52 -5.53 -6.77
CA ASN A 84 -2.30 -4.64 -7.92
C ASN A 84 -0.83 -4.69 -8.39
N ALA A 85 0.11 -4.66 -7.45
CA ALA A 85 1.54 -4.73 -7.77
C ALA A 85 1.91 -6.06 -8.43
N LEU A 86 1.40 -7.18 -7.90
CA LEU A 86 1.61 -8.51 -8.45
C LEU A 86 0.95 -8.68 -9.83
N LEU A 87 -0.22 -8.09 -10.02
CA LEU A 87 -0.90 -8.05 -11.31
C LEU A 87 -0.05 -7.33 -12.36
N GLY A 88 0.53 -6.17 -12.01
CA GLY A 88 1.45 -5.42 -12.87
C GLY A 88 2.72 -6.20 -13.26
N GLN A 89 3.16 -7.13 -12.41
CA GLN A 89 4.27 -8.05 -12.73
C GLN A 89 3.84 -9.27 -13.57
N GLY A 90 2.54 -9.45 -13.84
CA GLY A 90 2.01 -10.66 -14.47
C GLY A 90 1.94 -11.88 -13.55
N ARG A 91 2.13 -11.71 -12.23
CA ARG A 91 2.06 -12.77 -11.22
C ARG A 91 0.61 -13.00 -10.79
N LEU A 92 -0.19 -13.51 -11.72
CA LEU A 92 -1.65 -13.58 -11.60
C LEU A 92 -2.11 -14.42 -10.40
N GLU A 93 -1.52 -15.58 -10.17
CA GLU A 93 -1.92 -16.48 -9.08
C GLU A 93 -1.71 -15.81 -7.71
N GLU A 94 -0.56 -15.16 -7.52
CA GLU A 94 -0.22 -14.47 -6.28
C GLU A 94 -1.06 -13.21 -6.08
N SER A 95 -1.38 -12.50 -7.17
CA SER A 95 -2.31 -11.38 -7.15
C SER A 95 -3.69 -11.80 -6.65
N ILE A 96 -4.22 -12.92 -7.15
CA ILE A 96 -5.50 -13.50 -6.71
C ILE A 96 -5.44 -13.84 -5.21
N GLN A 97 -4.36 -14.46 -4.74
CA GLN A 97 -4.20 -14.76 -3.31
C GLN A 97 -4.21 -13.48 -2.45
N ALA A 98 -3.53 -12.42 -2.89
CA ALA A 98 -3.53 -11.14 -2.19
C ALA A 98 -4.94 -10.52 -2.12
N TYR A 99 -5.68 -10.49 -3.24
CA TYR A 99 -7.06 -10.00 -3.22
C TYR A 99 -7.99 -10.84 -2.35
N GLN A 100 -7.81 -12.16 -2.32
CA GLN A 100 -8.59 -13.05 -1.44
C GLN A 100 -8.33 -12.73 0.03
N GLN A 101 -7.09 -12.44 0.43
CA GLN A 101 -6.78 -11.98 1.79
C GLN A 101 -7.48 -10.65 2.10
N ALA A 102 -7.42 -9.68 1.19
CA ALA A 102 -8.11 -8.40 1.37
C ALA A 102 -9.62 -8.57 1.61
N ILE A 103 -10.28 -9.42 0.81
CA ILE A 103 -11.72 -9.73 0.94
C ILE A 103 -12.00 -10.50 2.24
N HIS A 104 -11.12 -11.41 2.65
CA HIS A 104 -11.29 -12.14 3.91
C HIS A 104 -11.27 -11.20 5.12
N ILE A 105 -10.37 -10.21 5.12
CA ILE A 105 -10.23 -9.23 6.20
C ILE A 105 -11.38 -8.24 6.21
N HIS A 106 -11.78 -7.75 5.03
CA HIS A 106 -12.87 -6.80 4.90
C HIS A 106 -13.73 -7.16 3.68
N PRO A 107 -14.79 -7.97 3.88
CA PRO A 107 -15.63 -8.47 2.79
C PRO A 107 -16.26 -7.39 1.90
N GLN A 108 -16.42 -6.16 2.42
CA GLN A 108 -16.95 -5.03 1.64
C GLN A 108 -16.00 -4.55 0.53
N PHE A 109 -14.72 -4.93 0.53
CA PHE A 109 -13.84 -4.67 -0.63
C PHE A 109 -14.39 -5.36 -1.90
N ALA A 110 -14.99 -6.54 -1.78
CA ALA A 110 -15.60 -7.23 -2.91
C ALA A 110 -16.79 -6.43 -3.49
N GLU A 111 -17.59 -5.77 -2.65
CA GLU A 111 -18.73 -4.96 -3.08
C GLU A 111 -18.28 -3.69 -3.84
N VAL A 112 -17.21 -3.04 -3.40
CA VAL A 112 -16.70 -1.81 -4.05
C VAL A 112 -16.11 -2.11 -5.43
N HIS A 113 -15.31 -3.18 -5.56
CA HIS A 113 -14.73 -3.56 -6.86
C HIS A 113 -15.78 -4.05 -7.86
N ASN A 114 -16.81 -4.79 -7.41
CA ASN A 114 -17.91 -5.17 -8.31
C ASN A 114 -18.72 -3.96 -8.79
N SER A 115 -18.86 -2.93 -7.95
CA SER A 115 -19.58 -1.71 -8.31
C SER A 115 -18.80 -0.82 -9.29
N GLN A 116 -17.45 -0.84 -9.21
CA GLN A 116 -16.59 -0.11 -10.14
C GLN A 116 -16.39 -0.82 -11.48
N ALA A 117 -16.56 -2.15 -11.54
CA ALA A 117 -16.54 -2.91 -12.80
C ALA A 117 -17.87 -2.80 -13.59
N MET A 118 -18.93 -2.29 -12.97
CA MET A 118 -20.28 -2.16 -13.56
C MET A 118 -20.61 -0.74 -14.06
N HIS A 119 -19.64 0.18 -14.10
CA HIS A 119 -19.87 1.59 -14.49
C HIS A 119 -18.87 2.08 -15.54
#